data_AF-A0A0F9B8F3-F1
#
_entry.id   AF-A0A0F9B8F3-F1
#
_cell.length_a   1.000
_cell.length_b   1.000
_cell.length_c   1.000
_cell.angle_alpha   90.00
_cell.angle_beta   90.00
_cell.angle_gamma   90.00
#
_symmetry.space_group_name_H-M   'P 1'
#
loop_
_entity.id
_entity.type
_entity.pdbx_description
1 polymer ?
#
loop_
_entity_poly.entity_id
_entity_poly.type
_entity_poly.pdbx_seq_one_letter_code
_entity_poly.pdbx_strand_id
1 'polypeptide(L)'
;MCGSLNAIESTQLAVDSYNSLKKDGIKDLGLEYLIVYGLFQALYVQQDSMCNLCKSVNVPMPKRNLKAKYPELYEVRELRNKGIGHPTPNDKDEKKDTHSILIEGDSIKLHSYTEAGEFSFSTYKISECIETQNQSLCTIIQQVIKKMKSMEQKHKDKYMQNKLRDNFPADPQYCIGKLFEAINLIDVEDQEKSLQQRIGRETRIYLAFSHAETLIKAINKFKGEFTKRGLQDVYVSIEIEHSKYPLEKLKEYFSSTS
;
A
#
# COMPACT_ATOMS: atom_id res chain seq x y z
N MET A 1 -1.49 -3.24 -1.02
CA MET A 1 -0.87 -3.23 0.32
C MET A 1 -1.45 -2.10 1.18
N CYS A 2 -1.31 -0.82 0.80
CA CYS A 2 -1.79 0.31 1.60
C CYS A 2 -3.29 0.23 1.94
N GLY A 3 -4.14 -0.10 0.96
CA GLY A 3 -5.57 -0.30 1.23
C GLY A 3 -5.87 -1.38 2.27
N SER A 4 -5.06 -2.44 2.34
CA SER A 4 -5.21 -3.49 3.37
C SER A 4 -4.81 -3.01 4.75
N LEU A 5 -3.75 -2.20 4.87
CA LEU A 5 -3.31 -1.62 6.14
C LEU A 5 -4.35 -0.63 6.69
N ASN A 6 -4.85 0.28 5.84
CA ASN A 6 -5.89 1.23 6.22
C ASN A 6 -7.17 0.52 6.67
N ALA A 7 -7.56 -0.58 6.00
CA ALA A 7 -8.72 -1.36 6.38
C ALA A 7 -8.50 -2.09 7.73
N ILE A 8 -7.31 -2.66 7.97
CA ILE A 8 -6.96 -3.26 9.27
C ILE A 8 -7.05 -2.21 10.39
N GLU A 9 -6.49 -1.01 10.17
CA GLU A 9 -6.54 0.08 11.15
C GLU A 9 -7.98 0.55 11.42
N SER A 10 -8.75 0.82 10.36
CA SER A 10 -10.14 1.29 10.49
C SER A 10 -11.04 0.28 11.19
N THR A 11 -10.86 -1.02 10.89
CA THR A 11 -11.60 -2.10 11.57
C THR A 11 -11.15 -2.29 13.02
N GLN A 12 -9.86 -2.10 13.32
CA GLN A 12 -9.38 -2.13 14.70
C GLN A 12 -9.98 -0.99 15.52
N LEU A 13 -10.07 0.23 14.97
CA LEU A 13 -10.75 1.35 15.63
C LEU A 13 -12.22 1.03 15.95
N ALA A 14 -12.92 0.32 15.07
CA ALA A 14 -14.29 -0.13 15.32
C ALA A 14 -14.36 -1.16 16.48
N VAL A 15 -13.42 -2.10 16.53
CA VAL A 15 -13.31 -3.08 17.62
C VAL A 15 -13.00 -2.38 18.95
N ASP A 16 -12.06 -1.44 18.96
CA ASP A 16 -11.68 -0.68 20.15
C ASP A 16 -12.84 0.20 20.65
N SER A 17 -13.60 0.78 19.71
CA SER A 17 -14.83 1.53 20.03
C SER A 17 -15.86 0.62 20.69
N TYR A 18 -16.10 -0.58 20.14
CA TYR A 18 -16.99 -1.57 20.76
C TYR A 18 -16.58 -1.94 22.18
N ASN A 19 -15.28 -2.20 22.40
CA ASN A 19 -14.76 -2.53 23.73
C ASN A 19 -14.92 -1.40 24.74
N SER A 20 -14.95 -0.14 24.27
CA SER A 20 -15.11 1.05 25.09
C SER A 20 -16.58 1.41 25.36
N LEU A 21 -17.54 0.71 24.76
CA LEU A 21 -18.97 0.97 24.97
C LEU A 21 -19.41 0.56 26.37
N LYS A 22 -20.22 1.41 27.00
CA LYS A 22 -20.98 1.07 28.21
C LYS A 22 -22.19 0.23 27.81
N LYS A 23 -21.99 -1.09 27.71
CA LYS A 23 -23.01 -2.06 27.23
C LYS A 23 -24.32 -2.00 28.02
N ASP A 24 -24.24 -1.80 29.34
CA ASP A 24 -25.41 -1.71 30.24
C ASP A 24 -26.35 -0.53 29.94
N GLY A 25 -25.90 0.44 29.13
CA GLY A 25 -26.69 1.59 28.71
C GLY A 25 -27.53 1.38 27.46
N ILE A 26 -27.33 0.27 26.73
CA ILE A 26 -28.01 0.01 25.45
C ILE A 26 -29.35 -0.68 25.77
N LYS A 27 -30.45 0.09 25.71
CA LYS A 27 -31.81 -0.43 25.93
C LYS A 27 -32.58 -0.68 24.63
N ASP A 28 -32.13 -0.08 23.53
CA ASP A 28 -32.71 -0.28 22.21
C ASP A 28 -32.14 -1.56 21.60
N LEU A 29 -33.00 -2.57 21.42
CA LEU A 29 -32.66 -3.85 20.84
C LEU A 29 -32.13 -3.70 19.40
N GLY A 30 -32.72 -2.82 18.60
CA GLY A 30 -32.25 -2.58 17.22
C GLY A 30 -30.83 -2.01 17.19
N LEU A 31 -30.51 -1.14 18.15
CA LEU A 31 -29.16 -0.59 18.30
C LEU A 31 -28.15 -1.67 18.77
N GLU A 32 -28.54 -2.54 19.70
CA GLU A 32 -27.70 -3.67 20.15
C GLU A 32 -27.32 -4.58 18.97
N TYR A 33 -28.32 -4.96 18.15
CA TYR A 33 -28.08 -5.75 16.94
C TYR A 33 -27.20 -5.00 15.94
N LEU A 34 -27.44 -3.71 15.68
CA LEU A 34 -26.62 -2.91 14.77
C LEU A 34 -25.15 -2.89 15.20
N ILE A 35 -24.89 -2.70 16.49
CA ILE A 35 -23.53 -2.64 17.06
C ILE A 35 -22.83 -3.99 16.90
N VAL A 36 -23.49 -5.08 17.27
CA VAL A 36 -22.89 -6.43 17.16
C VAL A 36 -22.70 -6.83 15.70
N TYR A 37 -23.64 -6.51 14.81
CA TYR A 37 -23.53 -6.79 13.38
C TYR A 37 -22.36 -6.00 12.77
N GLY A 38 -22.24 -4.72 13.14
CA GLY A 38 -21.13 -3.86 12.76
C GLY A 38 -19.78 -4.40 13.25
N LEU A 39 -19.70 -4.86 14.49
CA LEU A 39 -18.49 -5.48 15.05
C LEU A 39 -18.08 -6.71 14.26
N PHE A 40 -18.97 -7.68 14.06
CA PHE A 40 -18.63 -8.91 13.33
C PHE A 40 -18.31 -8.64 11.87
N GLN A 41 -18.93 -7.63 11.25
CA GLN A 41 -18.54 -7.16 9.94
C GLN A 41 -17.12 -6.58 9.94
N ALA A 42 -16.76 -5.79 10.95
CA ALA A 42 -15.40 -5.26 11.10
C ALA A 42 -14.37 -6.39 11.25
N LEU A 43 -14.62 -7.38 12.12
CA LEU A 43 -13.76 -8.56 12.30
C LEU A 43 -13.57 -9.33 10.98
N TYR A 44 -14.65 -9.52 10.21
CA TYR A 44 -14.61 -10.19 8.91
C TYR A 44 -13.75 -9.43 7.88
N VAL A 45 -13.96 -8.11 7.76
CA VAL A 45 -13.18 -7.23 6.87
C VAL A 45 -11.71 -7.18 7.29
N GLN A 46 -11.44 -7.20 8.59
CA GLN A 46 -10.08 -7.24 9.13
C GLN A 46 -9.34 -8.52 8.72
N GLN A 47 -9.99 -9.70 8.83
CA GLN A 47 -9.41 -10.96 8.35
C GLN A 47 -9.15 -10.96 6.84
N ASP A 48 -10.08 -10.42 6.06
CA ASP A 48 -9.95 -10.33 4.60
C ASP A 48 -8.79 -9.41 4.20
N SER A 49 -8.66 -8.28 4.89
CA SER A 49 -7.57 -7.33 4.71
C SER A 49 -6.22 -7.94 5.10
N MET A 50 -6.18 -8.74 6.17
CA MET A 50 -4.99 -9.51 6.56
C MET A 50 -4.57 -10.50 5.48
N CYS A 51 -5.52 -11.28 4.94
CA CYS A 51 -5.25 -12.22 3.86
C CYS A 51 -4.64 -11.51 2.63
N ASN A 52 -5.18 -10.35 2.27
CA ASN A 52 -4.69 -9.56 1.15
C ASN A 52 -3.29 -8.97 1.42
N LEU A 53 -3.04 -8.53 2.66
CA LEU A 53 -1.71 -8.09 3.09
C LEU A 53 -0.70 -9.23 2.96
N CYS A 54 -0.99 -10.41 3.51
CA CYS A 54 -0.14 -11.59 3.41
C CYS A 54 0.16 -11.98 1.97
N LYS A 55 -0.85 -11.98 1.08
CA LYS A 55 -0.65 -12.22 -0.35
C LYS A 55 0.33 -11.21 -0.97
N SER A 56 0.21 -9.92 -0.63
CA SER A 56 1.07 -8.88 -1.20
C SER A 56 2.55 -9.01 -0.84
N VAL A 57 2.87 -9.64 0.30
CA VAL A 57 4.25 -9.88 0.76
C VAL A 57 4.70 -11.34 0.61
N ASN A 58 3.90 -12.18 -0.06
CA ASN A 58 4.14 -13.61 -0.19
C ASN A 58 4.33 -14.33 1.16
N VAL A 59 3.48 -14.01 2.14
CA VAL A 59 3.32 -14.77 3.38
C VAL A 59 2.15 -15.76 3.18
N PRO A 60 2.32 -17.06 3.45
CA PRO A 60 1.28 -18.05 3.23
C PRO A 60 0.12 -17.87 4.22
N MET A 61 -0.97 -17.26 3.77
CA MET A 61 -2.26 -17.20 4.45
C MET A 61 -3.42 -17.18 3.43
N PRO A 62 -3.80 -18.34 2.86
CA PRO A 62 -4.96 -18.39 1.97
C PRO A 62 -6.26 -18.41 2.77
N LYS A 63 -7.27 -17.63 2.34
CA LYS A 63 -8.66 -17.75 2.84
C LYS A 63 -9.18 -19.21 2.81
N ARG A 64 -8.81 -19.98 1.78
CA ARG A 64 -9.15 -21.41 1.64
C ARG A 64 -8.51 -22.32 2.69
N ASN A 65 -7.41 -21.89 3.31
CA ASN A 65 -6.67 -22.68 4.30
C ASN A 65 -6.74 -22.08 5.71
N LEU A 66 -7.63 -21.10 5.92
CA LEU A 66 -7.83 -20.47 7.22
C LEU A 66 -8.26 -21.52 8.25
N LYS A 67 -9.20 -22.40 7.89
CA LYS A 67 -9.67 -23.49 8.75
C LYS A 67 -8.55 -24.42 9.24
N ALA A 68 -7.60 -24.79 8.38
CA ALA A 68 -6.55 -25.74 8.78
C ALA A 68 -5.39 -25.05 9.52
N LYS A 69 -5.11 -23.78 9.22
CA LYS A 69 -3.94 -23.08 9.76
C LYS A 69 -4.26 -22.18 10.96
N TYR A 70 -5.49 -21.66 11.02
CA TYR A 70 -6.01 -20.76 12.05
C TYR A 70 -7.47 -21.14 12.34
N PRO A 71 -7.73 -22.33 12.91
CA PRO A 71 -9.09 -22.82 13.15
C PRO A 71 -9.91 -21.84 13.99
N GLU A 72 -9.30 -21.17 14.96
CA GLU A 72 -9.97 -20.23 15.85
C GLU A 72 -10.45 -18.96 15.09
N LEU A 73 -9.63 -18.42 14.17
CA LEU A 73 -10.05 -17.32 13.28
C LEU A 73 -11.19 -17.74 12.35
N TYR A 74 -11.13 -18.99 11.88
CA TYR A 74 -12.17 -19.55 11.04
C TYR A 74 -13.49 -19.67 11.80
N GLU A 75 -13.48 -20.06 13.09
CA GLU A 75 -14.69 -20.09 13.92
C GLU A 75 -15.33 -18.72 14.08
N VAL A 76 -14.56 -17.66 14.35
CA VAL A 76 -15.08 -16.28 14.41
C VAL A 76 -15.72 -15.87 13.07
N ARG A 77 -15.09 -16.26 11.96
CA ARG A 77 -15.62 -16.00 10.61
C ARG A 77 -16.93 -16.74 10.36
N GLU A 78 -17.00 -18.01 10.75
CA GLU A 78 -18.18 -18.84 10.57
C GLU A 78 -19.34 -18.38 11.44
N LEU A 79 -19.07 -17.92 12.66
CA LEU A 79 -20.10 -17.30 13.51
C LEU A 79 -20.75 -16.10 12.80
N ARG A 80 -19.95 -15.21 12.20
CA ARG A 80 -20.48 -14.11 11.36
C ARG A 80 -21.25 -14.64 10.17
N ASN A 81 -20.68 -15.58 9.41
CA ASN A 81 -21.31 -16.08 8.19
C ASN A 81 -22.66 -16.73 8.48
N LYS A 82 -22.72 -17.64 9.45
CA LYS A 82 -23.94 -18.35 9.82
C LYS A 82 -24.93 -17.45 10.53
N GLY A 83 -24.48 -16.61 11.45
CA GLY A 83 -25.40 -15.80 12.26
C GLY A 83 -25.93 -14.55 11.58
N ILE A 84 -25.09 -13.88 10.77
CA ILE A 84 -25.35 -12.50 10.31
C ILE A 84 -25.35 -12.42 8.77
N GLY A 85 -24.47 -13.15 8.11
CA GLY A 85 -24.23 -13.01 6.66
C GLY A 85 -25.20 -13.79 5.79
N HIS A 86 -25.26 -15.10 6.01
CA HIS A 86 -26.05 -16.08 5.26
C HIS A 86 -26.71 -17.05 6.25
N PRO A 87 -27.70 -16.57 7.03
CA PRO A 87 -28.41 -17.43 7.98
C PRO A 87 -29.28 -18.48 7.30
N THR A 88 -29.59 -18.33 6.02
CA THR A 88 -30.38 -19.29 5.25
C THR A 88 -29.52 -19.93 4.17
N PRO A 89 -29.71 -21.23 3.89
CA PRO A 89 -28.97 -21.92 2.86
C PRO A 89 -29.41 -21.46 1.46
N ASN A 90 -28.50 -21.50 0.51
CA ASN A 90 -28.76 -21.32 -0.92
C ASN A 90 -28.81 -22.69 -1.63
N ASP A 91 -29.32 -22.72 -2.87
CA ASP A 91 -29.43 -23.96 -3.68
C ASP A 91 -28.09 -24.68 -3.93
N LYS A 92 -26.96 -24.01 -3.69
CA LYS A 92 -25.61 -24.54 -3.89
C LYS A 92 -24.99 -25.15 -2.64
N ASP A 93 -25.64 -25.03 -1.48
CA ASP A 93 -25.09 -25.51 -0.22
C ASP A 93 -25.35 -27.02 -0.07
N GLU A 94 -24.29 -27.77 0.27
CA GLU A 94 -24.39 -29.22 0.51
C GLU A 94 -25.24 -29.56 1.74
N LYS A 95 -25.31 -28.62 2.70
CA LYS A 95 -26.16 -28.72 3.90
C LYS A 95 -27.12 -27.55 3.93
N LYS A 96 -28.41 -27.83 4.02
CA LYS A 96 -29.47 -26.83 4.10
C LYS A 96 -29.82 -26.48 5.55
N ASP A 97 -28.81 -26.05 6.29
CA ASP A 97 -28.99 -25.62 7.68
C ASP A 97 -29.40 -24.14 7.71
N THR A 98 -30.42 -23.81 8.52
CA THR A 98 -30.83 -22.43 8.79
C THR A 98 -30.36 -22.01 10.18
N HIS A 99 -29.92 -20.77 10.31
CA HIS A 99 -29.33 -20.22 11.50
C HIS A 99 -30.04 -18.95 11.95
N SER A 100 -30.01 -18.69 13.25
CA SER A 100 -30.39 -17.38 13.81
C SER A 100 -29.53 -17.07 15.01
N ILE A 101 -29.43 -15.79 15.37
CA ILE A 101 -28.68 -15.34 16.54
C ILE A 101 -29.55 -14.61 17.53
N LEU A 102 -29.33 -14.93 18.80
CA LEU A 102 -29.82 -14.17 19.94
C LEU A 102 -28.62 -13.54 20.65
N ILE A 103 -28.69 -12.23 20.84
CA ILE A 103 -27.67 -11.45 21.54
C ILE A 103 -28.18 -11.19 22.96
N GLU A 104 -27.36 -11.51 23.95
CA GLU A 104 -27.62 -11.25 25.37
C GLU A 104 -26.35 -10.68 25.99
N GLY A 105 -26.24 -9.34 25.98
CA GLY A 105 -25.08 -8.63 26.50
C GLY A 105 -23.80 -9.02 25.76
N ASP A 106 -22.85 -9.66 26.44
CA ASP A 106 -21.60 -10.13 25.82
C ASP A 106 -21.69 -11.53 25.20
N SER A 107 -22.89 -12.12 25.11
CA SER A 107 -23.08 -13.50 24.65
C SER A 107 -23.89 -13.53 23.36
N ILE A 108 -23.50 -14.42 22.44
CA ILE A 108 -24.24 -14.75 21.23
C ILE A 108 -24.64 -16.23 21.30
N LYS A 109 -25.93 -16.51 21.22
CA LYS A 109 -26.44 -17.86 20.99
C LYS A 109 -26.72 -18.02 19.51
N LEU A 110 -26.00 -18.93 18.86
CA LEU A 110 -26.24 -19.34 17.48
C LEU A 110 -27.17 -20.54 17.48
N HIS A 111 -28.42 -20.34 17.09
CA HIS A 111 -29.38 -21.40 16.86
C HIS A 111 -29.19 -21.97 15.46
N SER A 112 -29.29 -23.29 15.31
CA SER A 112 -29.16 -24.00 14.05
C SER A 112 -30.29 -25.02 13.90
N TYR A 113 -30.90 -25.04 12.71
CA TYR A 113 -31.98 -25.93 12.33
C TYR A 113 -31.56 -26.69 11.07
N THR A 114 -31.53 -28.01 11.14
CA THR A 114 -31.25 -28.84 9.96
C THR A 114 -32.46 -28.92 9.03
N GLU A 115 -32.28 -29.41 7.80
CA GLU A 115 -33.39 -29.67 6.87
C GLU A 115 -34.43 -30.66 7.46
N ALA A 116 -33.99 -31.56 8.34
CA ALA A 116 -34.86 -32.49 9.06
C ALA A 116 -35.59 -31.86 10.27
N GLY A 117 -35.34 -30.58 10.56
CA GLY A 117 -35.93 -29.85 11.68
C GLY A 117 -35.22 -30.09 13.02
N GLU A 118 -34.03 -30.71 13.02
CA GLU A 118 -33.27 -30.91 14.25
C GLU A 118 -32.69 -29.58 14.75
N PHE A 119 -32.91 -29.29 16.03
CA PHE A 119 -32.45 -28.07 16.66
C PHE A 119 -31.14 -28.30 17.43
N SER A 120 -30.19 -27.39 17.24
CA SER A 120 -28.99 -27.28 18.07
C SER A 120 -28.65 -25.81 18.32
N PHE A 121 -27.89 -25.56 19.39
CA PHE A 121 -27.38 -24.22 19.65
C PHE A 121 -25.96 -24.26 20.20
N SER A 122 -25.22 -23.19 19.92
CA SER A 122 -23.90 -22.92 20.46
C SER A 122 -23.87 -21.53 21.07
N THR A 123 -23.17 -21.37 22.19
CA THR A 123 -23.01 -20.05 22.83
C THR A 123 -21.57 -19.59 22.69
N TYR A 124 -21.40 -18.32 22.32
CA TYR A 124 -20.12 -17.67 22.12
C TYR A 124 -20.05 -16.40 22.96
N LYS A 125 -18.89 -16.09 23.54
CA LYS A 125 -18.62 -14.77 24.13
C LYS A 125 -18.03 -13.85 23.08
N ILE A 126 -18.57 -12.64 23.00
CA ILE A 126 -18.08 -11.64 22.05
C ILE A 126 -16.67 -11.20 22.43
N SER A 127 -16.40 -11.03 23.73
CA SER A 127 -15.05 -10.74 24.25
C SER A 127 -14.02 -11.79 23.83
N GLU A 128 -14.34 -13.08 23.98
CA GLU A 128 -13.47 -14.18 23.54
C GLU A 128 -13.24 -14.15 22.02
N CYS A 129 -14.28 -13.89 21.21
CA CYS A 129 -14.13 -13.77 19.76
C CYS A 129 -13.13 -12.65 19.37
N ILE A 130 -13.22 -11.49 20.05
CA ILE A 130 -12.31 -10.36 19.84
C ILE A 130 -10.88 -10.73 20.26
N GLU A 131 -10.72 -11.37 21.41
CA GLU A 131 -9.41 -11.79 21.91
C GLU A 131 -8.74 -12.78 20.96
N THR A 132 -9.45 -13.84 20.57
CA THR A 132 -9.00 -14.83 19.58
C THR A 132 -8.58 -14.18 18.27
N GLN A 133 -9.39 -13.25 17.76
CA GLN A 133 -9.07 -12.48 16.56
C GLN A 133 -7.75 -11.73 16.75
N ASN A 134 -7.62 -10.94 17.81
CA ASN A 134 -6.46 -10.09 18.05
C ASN A 134 -5.18 -10.91 18.20
N GLN A 135 -5.20 -11.98 19.00
CA GLN A 135 -4.04 -12.85 19.20
C GLN A 135 -3.56 -13.48 17.89
N SER A 136 -4.49 -14.00 17.09
CA SER A 136 -4.18 -14.60 15.80
C SER A 136 -3.64 -13.59 14.80
N LEU A 137 -4.29 -12.42 14.67
CA LEU A 137 -3.85 -11.36 13.76
C LEU A 137 -2.49 -10.78 14.15
N CYS A 138 -2.22 -10.58 15.44
CA CYS A 138 -0.89 -10.17 15.92
C CYS A 138 0.20 -11.13 15.47
N THR A 139 -0.03 -12.44 15.63
CA THR A 139 0.89 -13.49 15.18
C THR A 139 1.16 -13.39 13.67
N ILE A 140 0.11 -13.16 12.88
CA ILE A 140 0.23 -13.04 11.42
C ILE A 140 0.98 -11.75 11.03
N ILE A 141 0.66 -10.61 11.64
CA ILE A 141 1.32 -9.33 11.39
C ILE A 141 2.81 -9.42 11.68
N GLN A 142 3.21 -10.10 12.76
CA GLN A 142 4.63 -10.32 13.07
C GLN A 142 5.36 -11.10 11.96
N GLN A 143 4.71 -12.09 11.35
CA GLN A 143 5.26 -12.81 10.19
C GLN A 143 5.41 -11.89 8.97
N VAL A 144 4.41 -11.03 8.72
CA VAL A 144 4.45 -10.02 7.66
C VAL A 144 5.61 -9.04 7.88
N ILE A 145 5.75 -8.49 9.09
CA ILE A 145 6.85 -7.56 9.45
C ILE A 145 8.20 -8.23 9.23
N LYS A 146 8.39 -9.47 9.70
CA LYS A 146 9.63 -10.22 9.50
C LYS A 146 9.94 -10.41 8.01
N LYS A 147 8.93 -10.74 7.20
CA LYS A 147 9.07 -10.91 5.77
C LYS A 147 9.45 -9.59 5.07
N MET A 148 8.79 -8.49 5.42
CA MET A 148 9.09 -7.15 4.89
C MET A 148 10.51 -6.72 5.22
N LYS A 149 10.96 -6.88 6.47
CA LYS A 149 12.36 -6.60 6.87
C LYS A 149 13.37 -7.41 6.06
N SER A 150 13.09 -8.70 5.82
CA SER A 150 13.94 -9.55 4.99
C SER A 150 13.97 -9.10 3.52
N MET A 151 12.83 -8.69 2.97
CA MET A 151 12.74 -8.17 1.60
C MET A 151 13.53 -6.87 1.44
N GLU A 152 13.41 -5.96 2.40
CA GLU A 152 14.15 -4.71 2.44
C GLU A 152 15.67 -4.97 2.51
N GLN A 153 16.11 -5.85 3.41
CA GLN A 153 17.53 -6.17 3.54
C GLN A 153 18.09 -6.77 2.25
N LYS A 154 17.39 -7.75 1.65
CA LYS A 154 17.80 -8.35 0.36
C LYS A 154 17.88 -7.31 -0.75
N HIS A 155 16.96 -6.33 -0.76
CA HIS A 155 17.02 -5.23 -1.71
C HIS A 155 18.26 -4.36 -1.47
N LYS A 156 18.53 -3.96 -0.23
CA LYS A 156 19.72 -3.19 0.14
C LYS A 156 21.00 -3.92 -0.25
N ASP A 157 21.13 -5.21 0.06
CA ASP A 157 22.29 -6.03 -0.27
C ASP A 157 22.50 -6.12 -1.78
N LYS A 158 21.42 -6.40 -2.54
CA LYS A 158 21.46 -6.52 -4.01
C LYS A 158 21.94 -5.24 -4.70
N TYR A 159 21.63 -4.07 -4.14
CA TYR A 159 21.93 -2.78 -4.76
C TYR A 159 22.97 -1.95 -3.98
N MET A 160 23.65 -2.55 -3.00
CA MET A 160 24.61 -1.85 -2.13
C MET A 160 25.74 -1.15 -2.90
N GLN A 161 26.27 -1.82 -3.92
CA GLN A 161 27.37 -1.32 -4.75
C GLN A 161 26.92 -0.45 -5.92
N ASN A 162 25.61 -0.35 -6.16
CA ASN A 162 25.03 0.38 -7.27
C ASN A 162 24.04 1.42 -6.71
N LYS A 163 24.53 2.54 -6.18
CA LYS A 163 23.61 3.56 -5.65
C LYS A 163 22.95 4.30 -6.80
N LEU A 164 21.69 4.68 -6.62
CA LEU A 164 20.98 5.46 -7.64
C LEU A 164 21.65 6.81 -7.91
N ARG A 165 22.30 7.40 -6.88
CA ARG A 165 23.09 8.63 -7.00
C ARG A 165 24.24 8.51 -8.01
N ASP A 166 24.82 7.32 -8.14
CA ASP A 166 25.97 7.07 -9.01
C ASP A 166 25.58 7.09 -10.51
N ASN A 167 24.28 7.24 -10.81
CA ASN A 167 23.80 7.49 -12.17
C ASN A 167 23.95 8.96 -12.60
N PHE A 168 24.17 9.87 -11.66
CA PHE A 168 24.35 11.29 -11.92
C PHE A 168 25.83 11.66 -12.02
N PRO A 169 26.18 12.76 -12.71
CA PRO A 169 27.53 13.29 -12.73
C PRO A 169 28.03 13.58 -11.30
N ALA A 170 29.35 13.59 -11.11
CA ALA A 170 29.96 13.91 -9.82
C ALA A 170 29.53 15.29 -9.30
N ASP A 171 29.35 16.25 -10.21
CA ASP A 171 28.83 17.58 -9.92
C ASP A 171 27.71 17.98 -10.91
N PRO A 172 26.45 17.64 -10.59
CA PRO A 172 25.30 18.08 -11.38
C PRO A 172 25.12 19.61 -11.35
N GLN A 173 25.51 20.26 -10.25
CA GLN A 173 25.38 21.71 -10.08
C GLN A 173 26.28 22.45 -11.05
N TYR A 174 27.51 21.95 -11.26
CA TYR A 174 28.42 22.46 -12.27
C TYR A 174 27.83 22.36 -13.68
N CYS A 175 27.25 21.20 -14.02
CA CYS A 175 26.59 21.01 -15.32
C CYS A 175 25.46 22.03 -15.52
N ILE A 176 24.60 22.21 -14.50
CA ILE A 176 23.51 23.20 -14.52
C ILE A 176 24.07 24.63 -14.64
N GLY A 177 25.13 24.95 -13.91
CA GLY A 177 25.80 26.25 -14.00
C GLY A 177 26.28 26.57 -15.41
N LYS A 178 26.83 25.58 -16.13
CA LYS A 178 27.25 25.75 -17.54
C LYS A 178 26.09 25.96 -18.50
N LEU A 179 24.93 25.36 -18.24
CA LEU A 179 23.71 25.67 -19.01
C LEU A 179 23.29 27.13 -18.82
N PHE A 180 23.24 27.61 -17.56
CA PHE A 180 22.88 29.00 -17.26
C PHE A 180 23.87 30.01 -17.85
N GLU A 181 25.18 29.74 -17.76
CA GLU A 181 26.19 30.59 -18.39
C GLU A 181 25.96 30.72 -19.91
N ALA A 182 25.62 29.63 -20.60
CA ALA A 182 25.38 29.66 -22.04
C ALA A 182 24.09 30.38 -22.42
N ILE A 183 23.00 30.19 -21.66
CA ILE A 183 21.75 30.94 -21.88
C ILE A 183 22.01 32.44 -21.81
N ASN A 184 22.68 32.91 -20.74
CA ASN A 184 23.03 34.32 -20.58
C ASN A 184 23.95 34.85 -21.70
N LEU A 185 24.77 34.00 -22.33
CA LEU A 185 25.62 34.43 -23.44
C LEU A 185 24.85 34.61 -24.74
N ILE A 186 23.78 33.83 -24.96
CA ILE A 186 22.91 33.92 -26.13
C ILE A 186 21.93 35.08 -25.96
N ASP A 187 21.33 35.26 -24.79
CA ASP A 187 20.33 36.31 -24.56
C ASP A 187 20.91 37.74 -24.64
N VAL A 188 22.21 37.93 -24.40
CA VAL A 188 22.89 39.25 -24.47
C VAL A 188 23.32 39.59 -25.91
N GLU A 189 22.89 38.84 -26.92
CA GLU A 189 23.23 39.07 -28.33
C GLU A 189 22.66 40.39 -28.91
N ASP A 190 21.71 41.03 -28.22
CA ASP A 190 21.07 42.29 -28.62
C ASP A 190 21.84 43.58 -28.25
N GLN A 191 23.03 43.50 -27.62
CA GLN A 191 23.83 44.70 -27.32
C GLN A 191 25.28 44.57 -27.81
N GLU A 192 25.80 45.63 -28.46
CA GLU A 192 27.15 45.72 -29.05
C GLU A 192 28.24 45.12 -28.13
N LYS A 193 28.71 43.91 -28.46
CA LYS A 193 29.72 43.19 -27.66
C LYS A 193 31.16 43.53 -28.09
N SER A 194 32.05 43.68 -27.11
CA SER A 194 33.49 43.89 -27.31
C SER A 194 34.19 42.62 -27.83
N LEU A 195 35.33 42.78 -28.52
CA LEU A 195 36.10 41.68 -29.13
C LEU A 195 36.43 40.53 -28.14
N GLN A 196 36.60 40.85 -26.85
CA GLN A 196 36.88 39.88 -25.78
C GLN A 196 35.69 38.97 -25.46
N GLN A 197 34.45 39.40 -25.72
CA GLN A 197 33.23 38.60 -25.47
C GLN A 197 32.92 37.61 -26.61
N ARG A 198 33.55 37.75 -27.78
CA ARG A 198 33.41 36.82 -28.92
C ARG A 198 34.32 35.59 -28.79
N ILE A 199 35.47 35.74 -28.14
CA ILE A 199 36.47 34.67 -28.02
C ILE A 199 35.99 33.61 -27.03
N GLY A 200 35.82 32.37 -27.51
CA GLY A 200 35.40 31.22 -26.70
C GLY A 200 33.89 31.10 -26.45
N ARG A 201 33.05 31.91 -27.13
CA ARG A 201 31.58 31.84 -27.03
C ARG A 201 31.04 30.51 -27.55
N GLU A 202 31.40 30.15 -28.78
CA GLU A 202 31.03 28.87 -29.41
C GLU A 202 31.47 27.69 -28.54
N THR A 203 32.68 27.75 -27.96
CA THR A 203 33.20 26.73 -27.05
C THR A 203 32.32 26.57 -25.80
N ARG A 204 31.79 27.66 -25.24
CA ARG A 204 30.91 27.62 -24.05
C ARG A 204 29.52 27.09 -24.38
N ILE A 205 28.96 27.46 -25.54
CA ILE A 205 27.66 26.92 -26.01
C ILE A 205 27.79 25.42 -26.30
N TYR A 206 28.88 25.00 -26.95
CA TYR A 206 29.19 23.59 -27.15
C TYR A 206 29.34 22.82 -25.83
N LEU A 207 30.02 23.39 -24.83
CA LEU A 207 30.11 22.81 -23.50
C LEU A 207 28.72 22.64 -22.86
N ALA A 208 27.86 23.65 -22.95
CA ALA A 208 26.51 23.58 -22.43
C ALA A 208 25.67 22.50 -23.12
N PHE A 209 25.78 22.37 -24.45
CA PHE A 209 25.16 21.27 -25.19
C PHE A 209 25.63 19.90 -24.64
N SER A 210 26.95 19.72 -24.47
CA SER A 210 27.51 18.48 -23.91
C SER A 210 27.04 18.18 -22.48
N HIS A 211 26.92 19.22 -21.63
CA HIS A 211 26.39 19.10 -20.28
C HIS A 211 24.89 18.77 -20.26
N ALA A 212 24.09 19.34 -21.17
CA ALA A 212 22.68 18.99 -21.34
C ALA A 212 22.54 17.50 -21.73
N GLU A 213 23.33 17.03 -22.69
CA GLU A 213 23.34 15.61 -23.08
C GLU A 213 23.72 14.70 -21.90
N THR A 214 24.70 15.12 -21.11
CA THR A 214 25.17 14.37 -19.94
C THR A 214 24.07 14.23 -18.90
N LEU A 215 23.33 15.31 -18.62
CA LEU A 215 22.21 15.28 -17.68
C LEU A 215 21.03 14.44 -18.20
N ILE A 216 20.69 14.55 -19.49
CA ILE A 216 19.64 13.71 -20.10
C ILE A 216 20.02 12.22 -20.03
N LYS A 217 21.28 11.87 -20.34
CA LYS A 217 21.80 10.49 -20.23
C LYS A 217 21.70 9.99 -18.78
N ALA A 218 22.06 10.83 -17.80
CA ALA A 218 21.94 10.51 -16.38
C ALA A 218 20.49 10.25 -15.96
N ILE A 219 19.54 11.10 -16.37
CA ILE A 219 18.11 10.93 -16.08
C ILE A 219 17.58 9.63 -16.69
N ASN A 220 17.93 9.33 -17.95
CA ASN A 220 17.50 8.09 -18.60
C ASN A 220 18.09 6.85 -17.90
N LYS A 221 19.37 6.90 -17.50
CA LYS A 221 20.01 5.82 -16.73
C LYS A 221 19.35 5.64 -15.37
N PHE A 222 19.04 6.74 -14.68
CA PHE A 222 18.30 6.73 -13.42
C PHE A 222 16.90 6.11 -13.60
N LYS A 223 16.12 6.54 -14.60
CA LYS A 223 14.79 5.98 -14.92
C LYS A 223 14.86 4.47 -15.15
N GLY A 224 15.87 4.01 -15.90
CA GLY A 224 16.11 2.59 -16.16
C GLY A 224 16.41 1.80 -14.88
N GLU A 225 17.35 2.27 -14.06
CA GLU A 225 17.72 1.63 -12.79
C GLU A 225 16.59 1.68 -11.74
N PHE A 226 15.81 2.77 -11.71
CA PHE A 226 14.64 2.92 -10.85
C PHE A 226 13.56 1.88 -11.20
N THR A 227 13.25 1.74 -12.50
CA THR A 227 12.29 0.75 -13.01
C THR A 227 12.77 -0.68 -12.76
N LYS A 228 14.05 -0.97 -13.01
CA LYS A 228 14.68 -2.29 -12.77
C LYS A 228 14.66 -2.71 -11.30
N ARG A 229 14.60 -1.75 -10.37
CA ARG A 229 14.44 -1.99 -8.93
C ARG A 229 13.00 -2.26 -8.52
N GLY A 230 12.03 -2.12 -9.43
CA GLY A 230 10.61 -2.24 -9.13
C GLY A 230 10.08 -1.07 -8.29
N LEU A 231 10.81 0.06 -8.26
CA LEU A 231 10.35 1.27 -7.62
C LEU A 231 9.40 1.94 -8.61
N GLN A 232 8.10 1.84 -8.36
CA GLN A 232 7.06 2.54 -9.13
C GLN A 232 6.41 3.56 -8.20
N ASP A 233 6.98 4.75 -8.21
CA ASP A 233 6.43 5.91 -7.51
C ASP A 233 5.95 6.93 -8.55
N VAL A 234 4.69 7.33 -8.42
CA VAL A 234 4.05 8.26 -9.37
C VAL A 234 4.69 9.63 -9.31
N TYR A 235 5.02 10.12 -8.11
CA TYR A 235 5.66 11.42 -7.94
C TYR A 235 7.06 11.43 -8.54
N VAL A 236 7.88 10.40 -8.26
CA VAL A 236 9.22 10.30 -8.85
C VAL A 236 9.15 10.20 -10.38
N SER A 237 8.17 9.48 -10.91
CA SER A 237 7.98 9.36 -12.36
C SER A 237 7.67 10.71 -13.01
N ILE A 238 6.82 11.52 -12.38
CA ILE A 238 6.49 12.87 -12.82
C ILE A 238 7.73 13.78 -12.74
N GLU A 239 8.49 13.74 -11.64
CA GLU A 239 9.72 14.53 -11.47
C GLU A 239 10.78 14.21 -12.52
N ILE A 240 10.91 12.93 -12.90
CA ILE A 240 11.80 12.50 -14.00
C ILE A 240 11.36 13.15 -15.33
N GLU A 241 10.07 13.14 -15.64
CA GLU A 241 9.53 13.71 -16.88
C GLU A 241 9.69 15.25 -16.90
N HIS A 242 9.32 15.92 -15.80
CA HIS A 242 9.45 17.36 -15.62
C HIS A 242 10.90 17.84 -15.66
N SER A 243 11.85 17.04 -15.18
CA SER A 243 13.28 17.38 -15.25
C SER A 243 13.84 17.17 -16.66
N LYS A 244 13.35 16.16 -17.39
CA LYS A 244 13.88 15.77 -18.69
C LYS A 244 13.45 16.73 -19.80
N TYR A 245 12.18 17.13 -19.81
CA TYR A 245 11.64 17.97 -20.89
C TYR A 245 12.39 19.29 -21.10
N PRO A 246 12.67 20.12 -20.06
CA PRO A 246 13.43 21.35 -20.23
C PRO A 246 14.85 21.12 -20.74
N LEU A 247 15.50 20.04 -20.32
CA LEU A 247 16.85 19.70 -20.79
C LEU A 247 16.87 19.32 -22.28
N GLU A 248 15.85 18.61 -22.77
CA GLU A 248 15.71 18.31 -24.19
C GLU A 248 15.50 19.59 -25.01
N LYS A 249 14.70 20.54 -24.49
CA LYS A 249 14.51 21.86 -25.11
C LYS A 249 15.77 22.71 -25.11
N LEU A 250 16.54 22.71 -24.01
CA LEU A 250 17.82 23.40 -23.95
C LEU A 250 18.85 22.78 -24.91
N LYS A 251 18.85 21.45 -25.04
CA LYS A 251 19.70 20.75 -26.01
C LYS A 251 19.37 21.20 -27.44
N GLU A 252 18.09 21.23 -27.81
CA GLU A 252 17.62 21.73 -29.12
C GLU A 252 18.08 23.19 -29.33
N TYR A 253 17.86 24.06 -28.34
CA TYR A 253 18.24 25.47 -28.37
C TYR A 253 19.74 25.70 -28.61
N PHE A 254 20.61 24.99 -27.89
CA PHE A 254 22.05 25.12 -28.10
C PHE A 254 22.52 24.55 -29.44
N SER A 255 21.83 23.54 -29.97
CA SER A 255 22.11 22.96 -31.29
C SER A 255 21.75 23.88 -32.45
N SER A 256 20.72 24.72 -32.30
CA SER A 256 20.33 25.71 -33.31
C SER A 256 21.20 26.98 -33.28
N THR A 257 22.04 27.14 -32.24
CA THR A 257 22.85 28.35 -31.98
C THR A 257 24.36 28.10 -32.12
N SER A 258 24.78 26.85 -32.37
CA SER A 258 26.16 26.45 -32.71
C SER A 258 26.28 26.21 -34.20
#